data_AF-A0A225UNR8-F1
#
_entry.id   AF-A0A225UNR8-F1
#
_cell.length_a   1.000
_cell.length_b   1.000
_cell.length_c   1.000
_cell.angle_alpha   90.00
_cell.angle_beta   90.00
_cell.angle_gamma   90.00
#
_symmetry.space_group_name_H-M   'P 1'
#
loop_
_entity.id
_entity.type
_entity.pdbx_description
1 polymer ?
#
loop_
_entity_poly.entity_id
_entity_poly.type
_entity_poly.pdbx_seq_one_letter_code
_entity_poly.pdbx_strand_id
1 'polypeptide(L)'
;MLLRLKIVILCLDINDILDVLGDARLFSTMDIVSGYWNVPMHEDSIFKTAFTCKCGLYEWLVTPVGLFNAVPAFERLMETVLIDLKWRICLVYLDDCCVYAKLSRGYEKQDLS
;
A
#
# COMPACT_ATOMS: atom_id res chain seq x y z
N MET A 1 22.69 23.35 0.97
CA MET A 1 22.94 22.01 0.39
C MET A 1 22.80 20.97 1.50
N LEU A 2 21.57 20.51 1.74
CA LEU A 2 21.26 19.40 2.66
C LEU A 2 19.82 18.97 2.33
N LEU A 3 19.67 18.30 1.19
CA LEU A 3 18.49 17.48 0.92
C LEU A 3 18.54 16.32 1.92
N ARG A 4 18.03 16.54 3.13
CA ARG A 4 17.55 15.46 3.97
C ARG A 4 16.32 14.90 3.25
N LEU A 5 16.55 14.01 2.28
CA LEU A 5 15.56 13.03 1.87
C LEU A 5 15.27 12.21 3.13
N LYS A 6 14.28 12.65 3.91
CA LYS A 6 13.50 11.80 4.78
C LYS A 6 12.70 10.89 3.86
N ILE A 7 13.36 9.88 3.27
CA ILE A 7 12.68 8.66 2.84
C ILE A 7 12.28 7.99 4.16
N VAL A 8 11.19 8.48 4.75
CA VAL A 8 10.44 7.72 5.76
C VAL A 8 9.61 6.77 4.92
N ILE A 9 10.24 5.69 4.46
CA ILE A 9 9.50 4.46 4.19
C ILE A 9 8.84 4.17 5.53
N LEU A 10 7.51 4.08 5.54
CA LEU A 10 6.73 3.72 6.72
C LEU A 10 6.97 2.23 7.00
N CYS A 11 8.22 1.87 7.32
CA CYS A 11 8.52 0.62 7.98
C CYS A 11 8.03 0.80 9.41
N LEU A 12 6.71 0.70 9.58
CA LEU A 12 6.08 0.61 10.88
C LEU A 12 6.77 -0.53 11.62
N ASP A 13 7.19 -0.28 12.86
CA ASP A 13 7.70 -1.37 13.69
C ASP A 13 6.60 -2.42 13.77
N ILE A 14 6.95 -3.69 13.54
CA ILE A 14 5.99 -4.78 13.60
C ILE A 14 5.32 -4.83 14.98
N ASN A 15 6.03 -4.39 16.02
CA ASN A 15 5.48 -4.26 17.38
C ASN A 15 4.37 -3.20 17.45
N ASP A 16 4.55 -2.04 16.82
CA ASP A 16 3.53 -0.98 16.78
C ASP A 16 2.28 -1.44 16.02
N ILE A 17 2.46 -2.20 14.93
CA ILE A 17 1.37 -2.82 14.18
C ILE A 17 0.62 -3.81 15.07
N LEU A 18 1.36 -4.68 15.77
CA LEU A 18 0.78 -5.70 16.65
C LEU A 18 0.03 -5.10 17.84
N ASP A 19 0.51 -3.98 18.39
CA ASP A 19 -0.18 -3.27 19.48
C ASP A 19 -1.52 -2.69 19.04
N VAL A 20 -1.59 -2.14 17.82
CA VAL A 20 -2.84 -1.63 17.23
C VAL A 20 -3.80 -2.78 16.89
N LEU A 21 -3.28 -3.88 16.37
CA LEU A 21 -4.06 -5.06 16.02
C LEU A 21 -4.52 -5.86 17.25
N GLY A 22 -3.78 -5.82 18.37
CA GLY A 22 -4.05 -6.64 19.55
C GLY A 22 -5.44 -6.44 20.17
N ASP A 23 -6.08 -5.30 19.92
CA ASP A 23 -7.41 -4.96 20.42
C ASP A 23 -8.55 -5.19 19.38
N ALA A 24 -8.20 -5.63 18.17
CA ALA A 24 -9.16 -5.94 17.12
C ALA A 24 -9.55 -7.42 17.10
N ARG A 25 -10.79 -7.71 16.70
CA ARG A 25 -11.35 -9.07 16.67
C ARG A 25 -11.58 -9.61 15.26
N LEU A 26 -11.63 -8.72 14.28
CA LEU A 26 -11.79 -9.05 12.88
C LEU A 26 -10.67 -8.38 12.10
N PHE A 27 -10.04 -9.15 11.22
CA PHE A 27 -8.97 -8.71 10.32
C PHE A 27 -9.29 -9.21 8.92
N SER A 28 -9.06 -8.36 7.94
CA SER A 28 -9.07 -8.72 6.54
C SER A 28 -7.85 -8.10 5.89
N THR A 29 -7.03 -8.93 5.27
CA THR A 29 -5.87 -8.49 4.49
C THR A 29 -6.26 -8.46 3.02
N MET A 30 -5.94 -7.36 2.35
CA MET A 30 -6.11 -7.21 0.91
C MET A 30 -4.74 -7.00 0.27
N ASP A 31 -4.41 -7.87 -0.68
CA ASP A 31 -3.26 -7.73 -1.54
C ASP A 31 -3.51 -6.61 -2.56
N ILE A 32 -2.67 -5.58 -2.53
CA ILE A 32 -2.75 -4.40 -3.39
C ILE A 32 -1.70 -4.40 -4.52
N VAL A 33 -1.06 -5.53 -4.81
CA VAL A 33 -0.09 -5.69 -5.93
C VAL A 33 -0.70 -5.32 -7.28
N SER A 34 -2.00 -5.56 -7.48
CA SER A 34 -2.67 -5.11 -8.72
C SER A 34 -2.73 -3.59 -8.86
N GLY A 35 -2.58 -2.84 -7.76
CA GLY A 35 -2.59 -1.39 -7.71
C GLY A 35 -1.42 -0.74 -8.45
N TYR A 36 -0.26 -1.40 -8.55
CA TYR A 36 0.90 -0.87 -9.29
C TYR A 36 0.57 -0.58 -10.76
N TRP A 37 -0.23 -1.45 -11.39
CA TRP A 37 -0.69 -1.29 -12.77
C TRP A 37 -1.62 -0.08 -12.98
N ASN A 38 -2.22 0.44 -11.91
CA ASN A 38 -3.09 1.62 -11.97
C ASN A 38 -2.32 2.93 -11.73
N VAL A 39 -1.05 2.87 -11.34
CA VAL A 39 -0.24 4.08 -11.08
C VAL A 39 0.51 4.48 -12.34
N PRO A 40 0.16 5.63 -12.97
CA PRO A 40 0.86 6.10 -14.15
C PRO A 40 2.31 6.47 -13.82
N MET A 41 3.20 6.17 -14.75
CA MET A 41 4.60 6.56 -14.63
C MET A 41 4.77 8.04 -14.95
N HIS A 42 5.70 8.71 -14.26
CA HIS A 42 6.07 10.09 -14.60
C HIS A 42 6.71 10.15 -15.99
N GLU A 43 6.34 11.13 -16.82
CA GLU A 43 6.78 11.25 -18.23
C GLU A 43 8.31 11.17 -18.37
N ASP A 44 9.05 11.89 -17.52
CA ASP A 44 10.53 11.86 -17.48
C ASP A 44 11.16 10.53 -17.00
N SER A 45 10.36 9.56 -16.60
CA SER A 45 10.81 8.23 -16.17
C SER A 45 10.46 7.12 -17.15
N ILE A 46 9.51 7.34 -18.07
CA ILE A 46 9.05 6.33 -19.04
C ILE A 46 10.22 5.79 -19.85
N PHE A 47 11.02 6.67 -20.47
CA PHE A 47 12.16 6.28 -21.30
C PHE A 47 13.25 5.51 -20.52
N LYS A 48 13.34 5.70 -19.20
CA LYS A 48 14.31 4.99 -18.33
C LYS A 48 13.89 3.56 -18.03
N THR A 49 12.61 3.26 -18.21
CA THR A 49 12.03 1.93 -17.99
C THR A 49 11.85 1.15 -19.28
N ALA A 50 12.46 1.63 -20.37
CA ALA A 50 12.45 0.91 -21.64
C ALA A 50 13.13 -0.46 -21.51
N PHE A 51 12.50 -1.50 -22.05
CA PHE A 51 13.03 -2.86 -22.09
C PHE A 51 12.96 -3.44 -23.50
N THR A 52 13.94 -4.26 -23.85
CA THR A 52 14.03 -4.90 -25.16
C THR A 52 13.39 -6.29 -25.14
N CYS A 53 12.48 -6.52 -26.07
CA CYS A 53 11.97 -7.84 -26.43
C CYS A 53 12.52 -8.26 -27.80
N LYS A 54 12.40 -9.55 -28.14
CA LYS A 54 12.82 -10.09 -29.46
C LYS A 54 12.19 -9.35 -30.65
N CYS A 55 11.06 -8.68 -30.44
CA CYS A 55 10.29 -7.96 -31.44
C CYS A 55 10.46 -6.42 -31.39
N GLY A 56 11.22 -5.84 -30.46
CA GLY A 56 11.43 -4.39 -30.38
C GLY A 56 11.72 -3.85 -28.99
N LEU A 57 11.74 -2.52 -28.88
CA LEU A 57 11.84 -1.78 -27.62
C LEU A 57 10.44 -1.40 -27.14
N TYR A 58 10.15 -1.68 -25.86
CA TYR A 58 8.89 -1.35 -25.21
C TYR A 58 9.17 -0.49 -23.98
N GLU A 59 8.24 0.40 -23.66
CA GLU A 59 8.34 1.30 -22.50
C GLU A 59 7.17 1.06 -21.55
N TRP A 60 7.40 1.22 -20.24
CA TRP A 60 6.33 1.12 -19.26
C TRP A 60 5.61 2.46 -19.10
N LEU A 61 4.30 2.47 -19.34
CA LEU A 61 3.43 3.64 -19.09
C LEU A 61 2.89 3.68 -17.66
N VAL A 62 2.91 2.53 -16.99
CA VAL A 62 2.44 2.32 -15.62
C VAL A 62 3.57 1.74 -14.81
N THR A 63 3.54 1.90 -13.49
CA THR A 63 4.63 1.47 -12.60
C THR A 63 4.76 -0.06 -12.62
N PRO A 64 5.82 -0.64 -13.20
CA PRO A 64 6.01 -2.09 -13.18
C PRO A 64 6.42 -2.55 -11.78
N VAL A 65 5.96 -3.75 -11.43
CA VAL A 65 6.39 -4.47 -10.23
C VAL A 65 7.88 -4.80 -10.36
N GLY A 66 8.65 -4.51 -9.31
CA GLY A 66 10.10 -4.80 -9.25
C GLY A 66 11.02 -3.60 -9.47
N LEU A 67 10.50 -2.40 -9.71
CA LEU A 67 11.31 -1.18 -9.58
C LEU A 67 11.57 -0.86 -8.11
N PHE A 68 12.82 -0.54 -7.78
CA PHE A 68 13.21 -0.15 -6.41
C PHE A 68 12.38 1.01 -5.86
N ASN A 69 11.98 1.95 -6.73
CA ASN A 69 11.19 3.12 -6.36
C ASN A 69 9.67 2.90 -6.46
N ALA A 70 9.19 1.74 -6.93
CA ALA A 70 7.76 1.49 -7.06
C ALA A 70 7.07 1.40 -5.69
N VAL A 71 7.62 0.59 -4.78
CA VAL A 71 7.04 0.35 -3.45
C VAL A 71 6.94 1.67 -2.66
N PRO A 72 8.00 2.49 -2.52
CA PRO A 72 7.90 3.75 -1.78
C PRO A 72 6.96 4.77 -2.43
N ALA A 73 6.86 4.79 -3.77
CA ALA A 73 5.93 5.68 -4.47
C ALA A 73 4.48 5.26 -4.24
N PHE A 74 4.21 3.95 -4.25
CA PHE A 74 2.90 3.38 -4.01
C PHE A 74 2.46 3.53 -2.55
N GLU A 75 3.36 3.32 -1.59
CA GLU A 75 3.08 3.58 -0.17
C GLU A 75 2.66 5.03 0.09
N ARG A 76 3.34 6.00 -0.55
CA ARG A 76 2.97 7.44 -0.44
C ARG A 76 1.61 7.74 -1.04
N LEU A 77 1.26 7.09 -2.16
CA LEU A 77 -0.06 7.18 -2.76
C LEU A 77 -1.12 6.64 -1.80
N MET A 78 -0.90 5.44 -1.25
CA MET A 78 -1.81 4.80 -0.31
C MET A 78 -1.96 5.59 0.99
N GLU A 79 -0.89 6.19 1.50
CA GLU A 79 -0.94 7.10 2.64
C GLU A 79 -1.81 8.33 2.36
N THR A 80 -1.76 8.87 1.14
CA THR A 80 -2.59 10.02 0.76
C THR A 80 -4.06 9.63 0.60
N VAL A 81 -4.34 8.48 0.00
CA VAL A 81 -5.71 7.99 -0.22
C VAL A 81 -6.38 7.55 1.08
N LEU A 82 -5.64 6.92 1.99
CA LEU A 82 -6.16 6.35 3.23
C LEU A 82 -5.86 7.21 4.46
N ILE A 83 -5.43 8.47 4.30
CA ILE A 83 -5.01 9.33 5.41
C ILE A 83 -6.04 9.40 6.56
N ASP A 84 -7.33 9.44 6.23
CA ASP A 84 -8.43 9.53 7.21
C ASP A 84 -8.81 8.19 7.86
N LEU A 85 -8.41 7.07 7.23
CA LEU A 85 -8.73 5.70 7.65
C LEU A 85 -7.54 5.00 8.32
N LYS A 86 -6.33 5.47 8.02
CA LYS A 86 -5.07 5.00 8.55
C LYS A 86 -5.07 5.16 10.07
N TRP A 87 -4.58 4.16 10.79
CA TRP A 87 -4.56 4.10 12.26
C TRP A 87 -5.93 4.00 12.97
N ARG A 88 -7.03 4.00 12.22
CA ARG A 88 -8.38 3.83 12.77
C ARG A 88 -8.97 2.49 12.40
N ILE A 89 -8.90 2.14 11.11
CA ILE A 89 -9.52 0.93 10.55
C ILE A 89 -8.69 0.22 9.47
N CYS A 90 -7.76 0.88 8.77
CA CYS A 90 -6.78 0.19 7.89
C CYS A 90 -5.35 0.55 8.33
N LEU A 91 -4.47 -0.41 8.12
CA LEU A 91 -3.03 -0.29 8.21
C LEU A 91 -2.45 -0.81 6.89
N VAL A 92 -1.57 -0.03 6.26
CA VAL A 92 -0.90 -0.42 5.01
C VAL A 92 0.54 -0.76 5.34
N TYR A 93 1.01 -1.91 4.87
CA TYR A 93 2.38 -2.36 5.01
C TYR A 93 2.84 -2.99 3.69
N LEU A 94 3.79 -2.34 3.00
CA LEU A 94 4.27 -2.76 1.67
C LEU A 94 3.10 -3.01 0.69
N ASP A 95 2.84 -4.29 0.41
CA ASP A 95 1.89 -4.77 -0.59
C ASP A 95 0.54 -5.23 0.02
N ASP A 96 0.37 -5.11 1.35
CA ASP A 96 -0.85 -5.51 2.06
C ASP A 96 -1.54 -4.30 2.74
N CYS A 97 -2.85 -4.08 2.50
CA CYS A 97 -3.70 -3.30 3.43
C CYS A 97 -4.44 -4.28 4.35
N CYS A 98 -4.14 -4.17 5.63
CA CYS A 98 -4.87 -4.83 6.70
C CYS A 98 -5.99 -3.91 7.18
N VAL A 99 -7.23 -4.30 6.94
CA VAL A 99 -8.42 -3.69 7.53
C VAL A 99 -8.77 -4.44 8.80
N TYR A 100 -8.93 -3.72 9.90
CA TYR A 100 -9.27 -4.29 11.19
C TYR A 100 -10.45 -3.59 11.82
N ALA A 101 -11.24 -4.36 12.58
CA ALA A 101 -12.38 -3.83 13.32
C ALA A 101 -12.38 -4.33 14.77
N LYS A 102 -12.68 -3.39 15.68
CA LYS A 102 -12.99 -3.72 17.07
C LYS A 102 -14.47 -4.12 17.14
N LEU A 103 -14.74 -5.34 17.59
CA LEU A 103 -16.11 -5.77 17.83
C LEU A 103 -16.61 -5.07 19.10
N SER A 104 -17.37 -3.99 18.95
CA SER A 104 -18.19 -3.50 20.06
C SER A 104 -19.14 -4.62 20.47
N ARG A 105 -19.13 -4.95 21.75
CA ARG A 105 -19.83 -6.06 22.40
C ARG A 105 -21.36 -5.87 22.37
N GLY A 106 -21.94 -5.83 21.18
CA GLY A 106 -23.34 -5.50 20.91
C GLY A 106 -23.88 -6.03 19.57
N TYR A 107 -23.17 -6.93 18.89
CA TYR A 107 -23.81 -7.78 17.87
C TYR A 107 -24.43 -8.98 18.59
N GLU A 108 -25.56 -8.74 19.25
CA GLU A 108 -26.55 -9.81 19.42
C GLU A 108 -26.88 -10.33 18.03
N LYS A 109 -26.78 -11.65 17.88
CA LYS A 109 -27.39 -12.36 16.77
C LYS A 109 -28.89 -12.05 16.83
N GLN A 110 -29.35 -11.08 16.06
CA GLN A 110 -30.74 -11.05 15.67
C GLN A 110 -30.88 -12.09 14.57
N ASP A 111 -31.46 -13.21 14.98
CA ASP A 111 -31.85 -14.34 14.16
C ASP A 111 -32.52 -13.84 12.87
N LEU A 112 -31.90 -14.16 11.73
CA LEU A 112 -32.64 -14.26 10.47
C LEU A 112 -33.29 -15.64 10.47
N SER A 113 -34.58 -15.61 10.81
CA SER A 113 -35.62 -16.63 10.55
C SER A 113 -35.55 -17.22 9.15
#